data_AF-A0A9D6ANF1-F1
#
_entry.id   AF-A0A9D6ANF1-F1
#
_cell.length_a   1.000
_cell.length_b   1.000
_cell.length_c   1.000
_cell.angle_alpha   90.00
_cell.angle_beta   90.00
_cell.angle_gamma   90.00
#
_symmetry.space_group_name_H-M   'P 1'
#
loop_
_entity.id
_entity.type
_entity.pdbx_description
1 polymer ?
#
loop_
_entity_poly.entity_id
_entity_poly.type
_entity_poly.pdbx_seq_one_letter_code
_entity_poly.pdbx_strand_id
1 'polypeptide(L)'
;MRGFSTALRAELYVAVRSTSTRVIILLPALVVLLKLLLTKVSRLTQSALQTQTGQNAVEAGFDANNAYGHFVDGMSTGITLLVLTMLAFSAWSFANDRDTGVVRHVLIRKVHRLTLLLVKLCHFHLLALTSLLLLAVVTFVSCKFMWDFGPVIEDGYELISVAEIKTEIALGLKLALLP
;
A
#
# COMPACT_ATOMS: atom_id res chain seq x y z
N MET A 1 -25.71 11.36 -19.05
CA MET A 1 -24.86 10.53 -18.16
C MET A 1 -24.65 9.07 -18.62
N ARG A 2 -25.44 8.51 -19.57
CA ARG A 2 -25.25 7.13 -20.07
C ARG A 2 -23.87 6.85 -20.71
N GLY A 3 -23.23 7.85 -21.33
CA GLY A 3 -21.90 7.70 -21.93
C GLY A 3 -20.79 7.47 -20.90
N PHE A 4 -20.86 8.11 -19.73
CA PHE A 4 -19.89 7.94 -18.64
C PHE A 4 -19.93 6.51 -18.08
N SER A 5 -21.13 6.03 -17.73
CA SER A 5 -21.30 4.68 -17.17
C SER A 5 -20.85 3.59 -18.13
N THR A 6 -21.09 3.74 -19.43
CA THR A 6 -20.68 2.75 -20.44
C THR A 6 -19.17 2.76 -20.63
N ALA A 7 -18.55 3.94 -20.70
CA ALA A 7 -17.08 4.06 -20.80
C ALA A 7 -16.38 3.53 -19.54
N LEU A 8 -16.91 3.83 -18.34
CA LEU A 8 -16.36 3.31 -17.09
C LEU A 8 -16.47 1.78 -17.01
N ARG A 9 -17.60 1.19 -17.42
CA ARG A 9 -17.74 -0.27 -17.47
C ARG A 9 -16.75 -0.92 -18.43
N ALA A 10 -16.49 -0.29 -19.58
CA ALA A 10 -15.52 -0.78 -20.54
C ALA A 10 -14.09 -0.76 -19.96
N GLU A 11 -13.69 0.34 -19.33
CA GLU A 11 -12.38 0.46 -18.65
C GLU A 11 -12.24 -0.57 -17.52
N LEU A 12 -13.26 -0.73 -16.67
CA LEU A 12 -13.25 -1.74 -15.61
C LEU A 12 -13.17 -3.17 -16.17
N TYR A 13 -13.86 -3.45 -17.27
CA TYR A 13 -13.82 -4.75 -17.93
C TYR A 13 -12.41 -5.09 -18.45
N VAL A 14 -11.71 -4.12 -19.01
CA VAL A 14 -10.32 -4.26 -19.46
C VAL A 14 -9.39 -4.40 -18.26
N ALA A 15 -9.55 -3.55 -17.25
CA ALA A 15 -8.73 -3.54 -16.05
C ALA A 15 -8.71 -4.88 -15.30
N VAL A 16 -9.88 -5.53 -15.14
CA VAL A 16 -9.97 -6.84 -14.48
C VAL A 16 -9.21 -7.95 -15.23
N ARG A 17 -9.08 -7.81 -16.56
CA ARG A 17 -8.41 -8.79 -17.42
C ARG A 17 -6.96 -8.44 -17.74
N SER A 18 -6.56 -7.19 -17.54
CA SER A 18 -5.22 -6.72 -17.86
C SER A 18 -4.19 -7.23 -16.86
N THR A 19 -3.09 -7.78 -17.37
CA THR A 19 -1.94 -8.16 -16.56
C THR A 19 -1.29 -6.94 -15.92
N SER A 20 -1.22 -5.81 -16.63
CA SER A 20 -0.67 -4.55 -16.11
C SER A 20 -1.41 -4.09 -14.85
N THR A 21 -2.74 -4.15 -14.86
CA THR A 21 -3.56 -3.79 -13.69
C THR A 21 -3.29 -4.71 -12.50
N ARG A 22 -3.16 -6.02 -12.74
CA ARG A 22 -2.80 -6.98 -11.67
C ARG A 22 -1.43 -6.68 -11.09
N VAL A 23 -0.44 -6.38 -11.93
CA VAL A 23 0.91 -6.03 -11.48
C VAL A 23 0.87 -4.79 -10.60
N ILE A 24 0.15 -3.73 -10.99
CA ILE A 24 0.10 -2.48 -10.20
C ILE A 24 -0.59 -2.67 -8.85
N ILE A 25 -1.60 -3.53 -8.79
CA ILE A 25 -2.29 -3.85 -7.53
C ILE A 25 -1.38 -4.69 -6.62
N LEU A 26 -0.71 -5.70 -7.17
CA LEU A 26 0.06 -6.67 -6.38
C LEU A 26 1.47 -6.20 -6.01
N LEU A 27 2.13 -5.43 -6.87
CA LEU A 27 3.56 -5.09 -6.74
C LEU A 27 3.89 -4.38 -5.42
N PRO A 28 3.16 -3.33 -4.97
CA PRO A 28 3.47 -2.68 -3.70
C PRO A 28 3.38 -3.64 -2.51
N ALA A 29 2.33 -4.46 -2.48
CA ALA A 29 2.11 -5.43 -1.41
C ALA A 29 3.19 -6.52 -1.39
N LEU A 30 3.59 -7.03 -2.57
CA LEU A 30 4.65 -8.05 -2.68
C LEU A 30 6.02 -7.52 -2.26
N VAL A 31 6.35 -6.28 -2.66
CA VAL A 31 7.62 -5.65 -2.28
C VAL A 31 7.69 -5.44 -0.76
N VAL A 32 6.60 -4.97 -0.15
CA VAL A 32 6.54 -4.79 1.31
C VAL A 32 6.59 -6.13 2.04
N LEU A 33 5.88 -7.15 1.56
CA LEU A 33 5.96 -8.50 2.12
C LEU A 33 7.41 -9.02 2.11
N LEU A 34 8.11 -8.89 0.97
CA LEU A 34 9.50 -9.29 0.86
C LEU A 34 10.40 -8.49 1.81
N LYS A 35 10.21 -7.17 1.89
CA LYS A 35 10.95 -6.31 2.84
C LYS A 35 10.76 -6.80 4.28
N LEU A 36 9.53 -7.05 4.71
CA LEU A 36 9.23 -7.52 6.06
C LEU A 36 9.88 -8.89 6.35
N LEU A 37 9.83 -9.82 5.39
CA LEU A 37 10.53 -11.11 5.49
C LEU A 37 12.03 -10.92 5.68
N LEU A 38 12.67 -10.07 4.87
CA LEU A 38 14.09 -9.75 4.99
C LEU A 38 14.42 -9.11 6.34
N THR A 39 13.58 -8.19 6.83
CA THR A 39 13.76 -7.57 8.15
C THR A 39 13.72 -8.61 9.26
N LYS A 40 12.79 -9.57 9.22
CA LYS A 40 12.70 -10.62 10.24
C LYS A 40 13.90 -11.56 10.20
N VAL A 41 14.33 -12.00 9.01
CA VAL A 41 15.52 -12.86 8.86
C VAL A 41 16.77 -12.14 9.37
N SER A 42 16.91 -10.85 9.04
CA SER A 42 18.03 -10.02 9.49
C SER A 42 18.06 -9.90 11.01
N ARG A 43 16.90 -9.65 11.66
CA ARG A 43 16.81 -9.58 13.12
C ARG A 43 17.12 -10.91 13.80
N LEU A 44 16.55 -12.02 13.31
CA LEU A 44 16.85 -13.35 13.85
C LEU A 44 18.34 -13.68 13.79
N THR A 45 19.00 -13.29 12.69
CA THR A 45 20.44 -13.48 12.52
C THR A 45 21.24 -12.63 13.51
N GLN A 46 20.86 -11.36 13.70
CA GLN A 46 21.51 -10.46 14.65
C GLN A 46 21.36 -10.97 16.10
N SER A 47 20.16 -11.39 16.50
CA SER A 47 19.91 -11.93 17.84
C SER A 47 20.70 -13.22 18.10
N ALA A 48 20.84 -14.09 17.09
CA ALA A 48 21.65 -15.31 17.20
C ALA A 48 23.14 -14.97 17.39
N LEU A 49 23.67 -14.02 16.62
CA LEU A 49 25.07 -13.57 16.74
C LEU A 49 25.36 -12.93 18.10
N GLN A 50 24.46 -12.06 18.59
CA GLN A 50 24.61 -11.41 19.91
C GLN A 50 24.61 -12.41 21.06
N THR A 51 23.77 -13.45 20.98
CA THR A 51 23.75 -14.53 21.96
C THR A 51 25.08 -15.31 21.96
N GLN A 52 25.69 -15.49 20.78
CA GLN A 52 26.96 -16.20 20.64
C GLN A 52 28.16 -15.37 21.12
N THR A 53 28.17 -14.05 20.92
CA THR A 53 29.26 -13.17 21.34
C THR A 53 29.22 -12.82 22.83
N GLY A 54 28.22 -13.28 23.57
CA GLY A 54 28.08 -13.02 25.01
C GLY A 54 27.77 -11.55 25.35
N GLN A 55 27.37 -10.75 24.36
CA GLN A 55 26.83 -9.41 24.62
C GLN A 55 25.43 -9.57 25.22
N ASN A 56 25.20 -8.94 26.37
CA ASN A 56 23.96 -9.08 27.14
C ASN A 56 22.72 -8.87 26.27
N ALA A 57 21.91 -9.92 26.12
CA ALA A 57 20.64 -9.96 25.39
C ALA A 57 19.52 -9.10 26.03
N VAL A 58 19.83 -8.29 27.05
CA VAL A 58 18.85 -7.59 27.87
C VAL A 58 18.32 -6.31 27.18
N GLU A 59 19.14 -5.63 26.37
CA GLU A 59 18.70 -4.44 25.63
C GLU A 59 17.95 -4.79 24.32
N ALA A 60 18.20 -5.97 23.76
CA ALA A 60 17.58 -6.40 22.50
C ALA A 60 16.16 -6.97 22.66
N GLY A 61 15.67 -7.18 23.89
CA GLY A 61 14.42 -7.90 24.15
C GLY A 61 13.15 -7.06 24.14
N PHE A 62 13.23 -5.78 24.52
CA PHE A 62 12.03 -4.98 24.85
C PHE A 62 11.39 -4.31 23.62
N ASP A 63 12.20 -3.84 22.67
CA ASP A 63 11.73 -3.22 21.41
C ASP A 63 11.65 -4.20 20.22
N ALA A 64 12.31 -5.36 20.31
CA ALA A 64 12.53 -6.20 19.14
C ALA A 64 11.26 -6.88 18.60
N ASN A 65 10.22 -7.01 19.42
CA ASN A 65 9.03 -7.79 19.10
C ASN A 65 7.78 -6.96 18.77
N ASN A 66 7.86 -5.63 18.85
CA ASN A 66 6.72 -4.75 18.57
C ASN A 66 6.43 -4.66 17.06
N ALA A 67 5.19 -4.96 16.66
CA ALA A 67 4.74 -4.94 15.27
C ALA A 67 4.46 -3.52 14.72
N TYR A 68 4.17 -2.52 15.56
CA TYR A 68 3.73 -1.19 15.11
C TYR A 68 4.80 -0.47 14.28
N GLY A 69 6.08 -0.53 14.68
CA GLY A 69 7.17 0.09 13.93
C GLY A 69 7.34 -0.51 12.53
N HIS A 70 7.33 -1.84 12.44
CA HIS A 70 7.43 -2.57 11.16
C HIS A 70 6.22 -2.32 10.26
N PHE A 71 5.03 -2.17 10.86
CA PHE A 71 3.80 -1.86 10.13
C PHE A 71 3.88 -0.47 9.49
N VAL A 72 4.27 0.56 10.24
CA VAL A 72 4.39 1.93 9.73
C VAL A 72 5.49 2.03 8.66
N ASP A 73 6.65 1.42 8.88
CA ASP A 73 7.74 1.39 7.91
C ASP A 73 7.35 0.65 6.61
N GLY A 74 6.63 -0.47 6.73
CA GLY A 74 6.05 -1.20 5.61
C GLY A 74 5.03 -0.35 4.83
N MET A 75 4.10 0.31 5.52
CA MET A 75 3.10 1.18 4.92
C MET A 75 3.73 2.37 4.19
N SER A 76 4.70 3.06 4.81
CA SER A 76 5.39 4.21 4.21
C SER A 76 6.10 3.83 2.90
N THR A 77 6.82 2.71 2.92
CA THR A 77 7.52 2.19 1.73
C THR A 77 6.52 1.76 0.65
N GLY A 78 5.46 1.05 1.04
CA GLY A 78 4.43 0.57 0.11
C GLY A 78 3.64 1.70 -0.54
N ILE A 79 3.26 2.73 0.22
CA ILE A 79 2.58 3.92 -0.31
C ILE A 79 3.48 4.64 -1.29
N THR A 80 4.77 4.81 -0.98
CA THR A 80 5.74 5.44 -1.88
C THR A 80 5.83 4.69 -3.21
N LEU A 81 5.93 3.36 -3.17
CA LEU A 81 5.96 2.53 -4.37
C LEU A 81 4.63 2.59 -5.15
N LEU A 82 3.49 2.61 -4.46
CA LEU A 82 2.17 2.76 -5.05
C LEU A 82 2.04 4.08 -5.81
N VAL A 83 2.50 5.19 -5.21
CA VAL A 83 2.46 6.51 -5.87
C VAL A 83 3.32 6.52 -7.14
N LEU A 84 4.55 6.01 -7.07
CA LEU A 84 5.45 5.95 -8.23
C LEU A 84 4.89 5.08 -9.36
N THR A 85 4.36 3.90 -9.02
CA THR A 85 3.81 2.97 -10.00
C THR A 85 2.51 3.49 -10.62
N MET A 86 1.66 4.17 -9.84
CA MET A 86 0.48 4.85 -10.37
C MET A 86 0.81 6.01 -11.30
N LEU A 87 1.82 6.80 -10.95
CA LEU A 87 2.29 7.88 -11.81
C LEU A 87 2.76 7.32 -13.15
N ALA A 88 3.60 6.29 -13.14
CA ALA A 88 4.08 5.63 -14.34
C ALA A 88 2.94 5.02 -15.17
N PHE A 89 2.00 4.31 -14.52
CA PHE A 89 0.87 3.68 -15.21
C PHE A 89 -0.08 4.70 -15.82
N SER A 90 -0.39 5.78 -15.12
CA SER A 90 -1.27 6.83 -15.64
C SER A 90 -0.67 7.47 -16.89
N ALA A 91 0.63 7.83 -16.85
CA ALA A 91 1.35 8.36 -18.00
C ALA A 91 1.37 7.39 -19.18
N TRP A 92 1.68 6.12 -18.92
CA TRP A 92 1.66 5.07 -19.95
C TRP A 92 0.27 4.87 -20.56
N SER A 93 -0.78 4.83 -19.73
CA SER A 93 -2.16 4.65 -20.16
C SER A 93 -2.64 5.80 -21.07
N PHE A 94 -2.23 7.04 -20.79
CA PHE A 94 -2.52 8.17 -21.69
C PHE A 94 -1.73 8.11 -23.00
N ALA A 95 -0.44 7.75 -22.94
CA ALA A 95 0.40 7.61 -24.14
C ALA A 95 -0.11 6.48 -25.05
N ASN A 96 -0.42 5.32 -24.48
CA ASN A 96 -0.92 4.16 -25.22
C ASN A 96 -2.23 4.45 -25.95
N ASP A 97 -3.18 5.13 -25.30
CA ASP A 97 -4.45 5.50 -25.93
C ASP A 97 -4.28 6.49 -27.09
N ARG A 98 -3.29 7.38 -26.97
CA ARG A 98 -2.92 8.33 -28.02
C ARG A 98 -2.31 7.58 -29.22
N ASP A 99 -1.35 6.71 -28.95
CA ASP A 99 -0.55 6.03 -29.98
C ASP A 99 -1.37 4.95 -30.73
N THR A 100 -2.28 4.26 -30.03
CA THR A 100 -3.21 3.29 -30.65
C THR A 100 -4.39 3.95 -31.38
N GLY A 101 -4.57 5.27 -31.26
CA GLY A 101 -5.66 6.00 -31.91
C GLY A 101 -7.05 5.70 -31.32
N VAL A 102 -7.15 4.95 -30.22
CA VAL A 102 -8.42 4.58 -29.57
C VAL A 102 -9.22 5.83 -29.17
N VAL A 103 -8.53 6.90 -28.75
CA VAL A 103 -9.17 8.19 -28.43
C VAL A 103 -9.99 8.73 -29.61
N ARG A 104 -9.49 8.63 -30.85
CA ARG A 104 -10.23 9.10 -32.04
C ARG A 104 -11.51 8.28 -32.25
N HIS A 105 -11.44 6.97 -32.13
CA HIS A 105 -12.59 6.10 -32.34
C HIS A 105 -13.70 6.32 -31.29
N VAL A 106 -13.32 6.60 -30.05
CA VAL A 106 -14.28 6.83 -28.96
C VAL A 106 -14.91 8.23 -29.03
N LEU A 107 -14.14 9.24 -29.43
CA LEU A 107 -14.63 10.62 -29.61
C LEU A 107 -15.63 10.74 -30.77
N ILE A 108 -15.39 10.04 -31.88
CA ILE A 108 -16.28 10.11 -33.06
C ILE A 108 -17.63 9.43 -32.78
N ARG A 109 -17.66 8.39 -31.94
CA ARG A 109 -18.85 7.53 -31.84
C ARG A 109 -19.88 7.93 -30.79
N LYS A 110 -19.54 8.57 -29.65
CA LYS A 110 -20.56 8.91 -28.61
C LYS A 110 -20.10 9.68 -27.35
N VAL A 111 -18.82 9.96 -27.11
CA VAL A 111 -18.34 10.44 -25.80
C VAL A 111 -17.53 11.73 -25.93
N HIS A 112 -17.84 12.73 -25.08
CA HIS A 112 -17.10 13.99 -25.03
C HIS A 112 -15.72 13.82 -24.37
N ARG A 113 -14.71 14.63 -24.77
CA ARG A 113 -13.33 14.58 -24.23
C ARG A 113 -13.28 14.65 -22.70
N LEU A 114 -14.07 15.57 -22.13
CA LEU A 114 -14.17 15.75 -20.68
C LEU A 114 -14.70 14.50 -19.96
N THR A 115 -15.68 13.80 -20.56
CA THR A 115 -16.21 12.55 -19.99
C THR A 115 -15.16 11.45 -19.97
N LEU A 116 -14.32 11.33 -21.00
CA LEU A 116 -13.22 10.36 -21.01
C LEU A 116 -12.18 10.65 -19.93
N LEU A 117 -11.83 11.93 -19.74
CA LEU A 117 -10.92 12.33 -18.66
C LEU A 117 -11.49 11.98 -17.29
N LEU A 118 -12.76 12.27 -17.03
CA LEU A 118 -13.42 11.91 -15.76
C LEU A 118 -13.46 10.39 -15.54
N VAL A 119 -13.70 9.60 -16.60
CA VAL A 119 -13.69 8.14 -16.51
C VAL A 119 -12.29 7.63 -16.14
N LYS A 120 -11.23 8.12 -16.79
CA LYS A 120 -9.86 7.74 -16.46
C LYS A 120 -9.45 8.15 -15.05
N LEU A 121 -9.83 9.36 -14.64
CA LEU A 121 -9.61 9.83 -13.28
C LEU A 121 -10.26 8.88 -12.27
N CYS A 122 -11.54 8.57 -12.46
CA CYS A 122 -12.28 7.64 -11.61
C CYS A 122 -11.63 6.24 -11.61
N HIS A 123 -11.24 5.74 -12.79
CA HIS A 123 -10.59 4.45 -12.92
C HIS A 123 -9.27 4.36 -12.14
N PHE A 124 -8.38 5.35 -12.27
CA PHE A 124 -7.12 5.37 -11.53
C PHE A 124 -7.33 5.48 -10.02
N HIS A 125 -8.32 6.26 -9.56
CA HIS A 125 -8.65 6.34 -8.14
C HIS A 125 -9.17 5.02 -7.58
N LEU A 126 -10.04 4.32 -8.33
CA LEU A 126 -10.51 2.99 -7.93
C LEU A 126 -9.33 1.99 -7.84
N LEU A 127 -8.43 2.02 -8.82
CA LEU A 127 -7.26 1.15 -8.84
C LEU A 127 -6.33 1.47 -7.65
N ALA A 128 -6.09 2.75 -7.36
CA ALA A 128 -5.29 3.19 -6.23
C ALA A 128 -5.90 2.78 -4.88
N LEU A 129 -7.21 2.95 -4.70
CA LEU A 129 -7.91 2.51 -3.49
C LEU A 129 -7.81 0.99 -3.30
N THR A 130 -7.99 0.21 -4.37
CA THR A 130 -7.88 -1.26 -4.27
C THR A 130 -6.45 -1.71 -3.95
N SER A 131 -5.43 -1.08 -4.54
CA SER A 131 -4.03 -1.36 -4.25
C SER A 131 -3.64 -0.95 -2.83
N LEU A 132 -4.12 0.22 -2.37
CA LEU A 132 -3.88 0.70 -1.00
C LEU A 132 -4.53 -0.22 0.05
N LEU A 133 -5.78 -0.66 -0.19
CA LEU A 133 -6.46 -1.58 0.70
C LEU A 133 -5.72 -2.92 0.77
N LEU A 134 -5.33 -3.47 -0.38
CA LEU A 134 -4.56 -4.71 -0.41
C LEU A 134 -3.22 -4.55 0.32
N LEU A 135 -2.49 -3.46 0.08
CA LEU A 135 -1.25 -3.14 0.76
C LEU A 135 -1.45 -3.09 2.28
N ALA A 136 -2.48 -2.39 2.75
CA ALA A 136 -2.77 -2.29 4.18
C ALA A 136 -3.08 -3.65 4.81
N VAL A 137 -3.90 -4.47 4.13
CA VAL A 137 -4.25 -5.83 4.59
C VAL A 137 -3.01 -6.73 4.63
N VAL A 138 -2.23 -6.77 3.55
CA VAL A 138 -1.03 -7.61 3.47
C VAL A 138 -0.01 -7.20 4.51
N THR A 139 0.24 -5.90 4.66
CA THR A 139 1.20 -5.38 5.66
C THR A 139 0.73 -5.72 7.08
N PHE A 140 -0.55 -5.48 7.39
CA PHE A 140 -1.12 -5.79 8.70
C PHE A 140 -1.05 -7.29 9.02
N VAL A 141 -1.48 -8.16 8.10
CA VAL A 141 -1.46 -9.61 8.29
C VAL A 141 -0.04 -10.14 8.45
N SER A 142 0.90 -9.63 7.63
CA SER A 142 2.31 -10.03 7.71
C SER A 142 2.91 -9.60 9.05
N CYS A 143 2.68 -8.37 9.48
CA CYS A 143 3.13 -7.88 10.78
C CYS A 143 2.55 -8.72 11.92
N LYS A 144 1.25 -9.03 11.90
CA LYS A 144 0.59 -9.86 12.91
C LYS A 144 1.15 -11.29 12.97
N PHE A 145 1.57 -11.85 11.84
CA PHE A 145 2.13 -13.21 11.80
C PHE A 145 3.58 -13.25 12.30
N MET A 146 4.32 -12.16 12.11
CA MET A 146 5.77 -12.11 12.34
C MET A 146 6.17 -11.42 13.65
N TRP A 147 5.32 -10.56 14.21
CA TRP A 147 5.54 -9.76 15.42
C TRP A 147 4.24 -9.61 16.21
N ASP A 148 4.31 -9.08 17.43
CA ASP A 148 3.16 -8.89 18.31
C ASP A 148 2.70 -7.43 18.36
N PHE A 149 1.38 -7.22 18.34
CA PHE A 149 0.75 -5.91 18.53
C PHE A 149 0.50 -5.69 20.03
N GLY A 150 1.60 -5.52 20.77
CA GLY A 150 1.61 -5.25 22.20
C GLY A 150 1.83 -3.76 22.53
N PRO A 151 1.84 -3.41 23.83
CA PRO A 151 2.24 -2.08 24.27
C PRO A 151 3.70 -1.80 23.89
N VAL A 152 4.03 -0.52 23.70
CA VAL A 152 5.41 -0.10 23.42
C VAL A 152 6.14 0.00 24.75
N ILE A 153 7.14 -0.86 24.96
CA ILE A 153 7.91 -0.93 26.19
C ILE A 153 9.37 -0.62 25.85
N GLU A 154 9.92 0.45 26.42
CA GLU A 154 11.33 0.80 26.34
C GLU A 154 11.92 0.80 27.76
N ASP A 155 13.10 0.22 27.94
CA ASP A 155 13.82 0.14 29.23
C ASP A 155 13.00 -0.40 30.41
N GLY A 156 12.03 -1.28 30.13
CA GLY A 156 11.14 -1.89 31.13
C GLY A 156 9.95 -1.02 31.56
N TYR A 157 9.77 0.16 30.95
CA TYR A 157 8.61 1.01 31.17
C TYR A 157 7.67 0.96 29.96
N GLU A 158 6.37 0.81 30.25
CA GLU A 158 5.34 1.01 29.22
C GLU A 158 5.27 2.49 28.87
N LEU A 159 5.75 2.84 27.67
CA LEU A 159 5.70 4.20 27.16
C LEU A 159 4.31 4.56 26.66
N ILE A 160 3.70 3.65 25.90
CA ILE A 160 2.40 3.86 25.27
C ILE A 160 1.61 2.55 25.30
N SER A 161 0.39 2.65 25.81
CA SER A 161 -0.54 1.52 25.88
C SER A 161 -1.21 1.22 24.53
N VAL A 162 -1.63 -0.03 24.33
CA VAL A 162 -2.37 -0.43 23.11
C VAL A 162 -3.66 0.38 22.91
N ALA A 163 -4.33 0.76 24.02
CA ALA A 163 -5.53 1.57 23.97
C ALA A 163 -5.23 2.97 23.43
N GLU A 164 -4.14 3.57 23.91
CA GLU A 164 -3.66 4.88 23.49
C GLU A 164 -3.23 4.89 22.01
N ILE A 165 -2.52 3.85 21.55
CA ILE A 165 -2.17 3.71 20.12
C ILE A 165 -3.43 3.69 19.25
N LYS A 166 -4.47 2.94 19.66
CA LYS A 166 -5.72 2.87 18.90
C LYS A 166 -6.44 4.22 18.86
N THR A 167 -6.45 4.96 19.97
CA THR A 167 -7.06 6.30 20.01
C THR A 167 -6.31 7.29 19.14
N GLU A 168 -4.97 7.26 19.16
CA GLU A 168 -4.13 8.12 18.33
C GLU A 168 -4.29 7.83 16.84
N ILE A 169 -4.30 6.55 16.44
CA ILE A 169 -4.57 6.15 15.05
C ILE A 169 -5.95 6.64 14.61
N ALA A 170 -6.98 6.47 15.46
CA ALA A 170 -8.33 6.92 15.14
C ALA A 170 -8.41 8.45 15.03
N LEU A 171 -7.72 9.18 15.89
CA LEU A 171 -7.63 10.63 15.86
C LEU A 171 -6.91 11.11 14.61
N GLY A 172 -5.75 10.53 14.27
CA GLY A 172 -5.03 10.82 13.05
C GLY A 172 -5.87 10.56 11.79
N LEU A 173 -6.62 9.46 11.75
CA LEU A 173 -7.52 9.16 10.63
C LEU A 173 -8.67 10.18 10.52
N LYS A 174 -9.24 10.61 11.65
CA LYS A 174 -10.28 11.65 11.67
C LYS A 174 -9.74 12.98 11.14
N LEU A 175 -8.58 13.41 11.62
CA LEU A 175 -7.93 14.65 11.18
C LEU A 175 -7.53 14.60 9.70
N ALA A 176 -7.14 13.44 9.19
CA ALA A 176 -6.82 13.28 7.77
C ALA A 176 -8.06 13.35 6.85
N LEU A 177 -9.24 12.98 7.35
CA LEU A 177 -10.50 12.97 6.59
C LEU A 177 -11.32 14.25 6.73
N LEU A 178 -11.18 14.96 7.86
CA LEU A 178 -11.88 16.20 8.18
C LEU A 178 -10.84 17.31 8.35
N PRO A 179 -10.55 18.10 7.29
CA PRO A 179 -9.67 19.25 7.39
C PRO A 179 -10.25 20.37 8.25
#